data_AF-A0A1G1K6V0-F1
#
_entry.id   AF-A0A1G1K6V0-F1
#
_cell.length_a   1.000
_cell.length_b   1.000
_cell.length_c   1.000
_cell.angle_alpha   90.00
_cell.angle_beta   90.00
_cell.angle_gamma   90.00
#
_symmetry.space_group_name_H-M   'P 1'
#
loop_
_entity.id
_entity.type
_entity.pdbx_description
1 polymer ?
#
loop_
_entity_poly.entity_id
_entity_poly.type
_entity_poly.pdbx_seq_one_letter_code
_entity_poly.pdbx_strand_id
1 'polypeptide(L)'
;MANWGTKRNVFFFGFLGVILLVSFGTIMSMDMCYQNGACHDFFRSSFIRVLLFLLLPCFPLFIFSLLTYKMREEIFITWINFAKWWIPLTILFTLFAPGSDGSFLPVTKGSVSFVMSTLFAALSFCIIIAMWAQKEKK
;
A
#
# COMPACT_ATOMS: atom_id res chain seq x y z
N MET A 1 -25.14 3.65 13.17
CA MET A 1 -24.24 3.41 12.01
C MET A 1 -22.82 3.38 12.53
N ALA A 2 -22.15 2.22 12.48
CA ALA A 2 -20.82 2.08 13.06
C ALA A 2 -19.80 2.89 12.24
N ASN A 3 -19.14 3.87 12.87
CA ASN A 3 -18.09 4.69 12.25
C ASN A 3 -16.78 3.89 12.13
N TRP A 4 -16.73 2.98 11.15
CA TRP A 4 -15.55 2.16 10.86
C TRP A 4 -14.35 2.98 10.35
N GLY A 5 -14.59 4.20 9.87
CA GLY A 5 -13.58 5.13 9.34
C GLY A 5 -13.06 6.14 10.36
N THR A 6 -12.78 5.75 11.61
CA THR A 6 -12.11 6.64 12.56
C THR A 6 -10.59 6.60 12.35
N LYS A 7 -9.91 7.74 12.48
CA LYS A 7 -8.44 7.87 12.31
C LYS A 7 -7.64 6.81 13.09
N ARG A 8 -8.16 6.42 14.27
CA ARG A 8 -7.55 5.43 15.16
C ARG A 8 -7.57 4.00 14.58
N ASN A 9 -8.61 3.66 13.82
CA ASN A 9 -8.74 2.34 13.20
C ASN A 9 -7.79 2.18 12.00
N VAL A 10 -7.54 3.25 11.24
CA VAL A 10 -6.61 3.21 10.09
C VAL A 10 -5.20 2.82 10.53
N PHE A 11 -4.73 3.38 11.65
CA PHE A 11 -3.43 3.01 12.20
C PHE A 11 -3.38 1.54 12.63
N PHE A 12 -4.44 1.07 13.30
CA PHE A 12 -4.52 -0.31 13.77
C PHE A 12 -4.56 -1.32 12.60
N PHE A 13 -5.36 -1.06 11.57
CA PHE A 13 -5.41 -1.90 10.37
C PHE A 13 -4.11 -1.86 9.58
N GLY A 14 -3.44 -0.70 9.50
CA GLY A 14 -2.12 -0.59 8.90
C GLY A 14 -1.08 -1.44 9.63
N PHE A 15 -1.04 -1.35 10.96
CA PHE A 15 -0.12 -2.13 11.79
C PHE A 15 -0.39 -3.64 11.69
N LEU A 16 -1.67 -4.06 11.75
CA LEU A 16 -2.06 -5.45 11.60
C LEU A 16 -1.68 -6.01 10.22
N GLY A 17 -1.87 -5.20 9.17
CA GLY A 17 -1.50 -5.57 7.80
C GLY A 17 0.00 -5.82 7.65
N VAL A 18 0.85 -4.99 8.29
CA VAL A 18 2.30 -5.18 8.28
C VAL A 18 2.70 -6.48 8.96
N ILE A 19 2.13 -6.79 10.14
CA ILE A 19 2.41 -8.04 10.87
C ILE A 19 2.08 -9.26 10.01
N LEU A 20 0.89 -9.27 9.39
CA LEU A 20 0.47 -10.34 8.49
C LEU A 20 1.46 -10.53 7.33
N LEU A 21 1.90 -9.43 6.72
CA LEU A 21 2.88 -9.46 5.63
C LEU A 21 4.24 -10.03 6.06
N VAL A 22 4.73 -9.65 7.25
CA VAL A 22 5.98 -10.20 7.83
C VAL A 22 5.84 -11.70 8.02
N SER A 23 4.78 -12.12 8.70
CA SER A 23 4.57 -13.52 9.05
C SER A 23 4.51 -14.41 7.80
N PHE A 24 3.78 -13.99 6.77
CA PHE A 24 3.68 -14.73 5.51
C PHE A 24 5.03 -14.84 4.79
N GLY A 25 5.79 -13.73 4.73
CA GLY A 25 7.13 -13.72 4.15
C GLY A 25 8.10 -14.66 4.88
N THR A 26 8.07 -14.68 6.21
CA THR A 26 8.93 -15.57 7.01
C THR A 26 8.60 -17.04 6.84
N ILE A 27 7.32 -17.40 6.71
CA ILE A 27 6.89 -18.80 6.50
C ILE A 27 7.39 -19.31 5.16
N MET A 28 7.22 -18.54 4.07
CA MET A 28 7.73 -18.93 2.74
C MET A 28 9.26 -19.06 2.70
N SER A 29 9.97 -18.32 3.55
CA SER A 29 11.42 -18.38 3.64
C SER A 29 11.93 -19.65 4.32
N MET A 30 11.16 -20.20 5.28
CA MET A 30 11.54 -21.38 6.07
C MET A 30 11.53 -22.65 5.20
N ASP A 31 10.56 -22.80 4.29
CA ASP A 31 10.48 -23.95 3.38
C ASP A 31 11.71 -24.04 2.47
N MET A 32 12.25 -22.90 2.02
CA MET A 32 13.48 -22.88 1.21
C MET A 32 14.75 -23.20 2.01
N CYS A 33 14.75 -23.03 3.33
CA CYS A 33 15.90 -23.35 4.18
C CYS A 33 16.03 -24.87 4.41
N TYR A 34 14.90 -25.59 4.46
CA TYR A 34 14.90 -27.03 4.73
C TYR A 34 15.59 -27.85 3.62
N GLN A 35 15.61 -27.36 2.39
CA GLN A 35 16.24 -28.06 1.26
C GLN A 35 17.77 -27.87 1.14
N ASN A 36 18.34 -26.76 1.62
CA ASN A 36 19.71 -26.37 1.23
C ASN A 36 20.73 -26.30 2.39
N GLY A 37 20.35 -26.60 3.64
CA GLY A 37 21.28 -26.78 4.76
C GLY A 37 22.04 -25.53 5.26
N ALA A 38 22.00 -24.42 4.53
CA ALA A 38 22.71 -23.17 4.84
C ALA A 38 21.82 -22.21 5.66
N CYS A 39 21.45 -22.59 6.89
CA CYS A 39 20.43 -21.84 7.64
C CYS A 39 20.98 -20.72 8.55
N HIS A 40 22.28 -20.72 8.88
CA HIS A 40 22.85 -19.77 9.84
C HIS A 40 23.26 -18.41 9.22
N ASP A 41 23.84 -18.42 8.00
CA ASP A 41 24.19 -17.18 7.28
C ASP A 41 23.01 -16.58 6.51
N PHE A 42 22.02 -17.40 6.17
CA PHE A 42 20.76 -16.94 5.59
C PHE A 42 19.97 -16.12 6.60
N PHE A 43 19.90 -16.51 7.88
CA PHE A 43 19.14 -15.75 8.88
C PHE A 43 19.67 -14.33 9.08
N ARG A 44 20.99 -14.14 9.14
CA ARG A 44 21.59 -12.81 9.34
C ARG A 44 21.45 -11.91 8.12
N SER A 45 21.62 -12.45 6.92
CA SER A 45 21.51 -11.71 5.66
C SER A 45 20.05 -11.49 5.21
N SER A 46 19.18 -12.47 5.43
CA SER A 46 17.74 -12.37 5.15
C SER A 46 17.00 -11.54 6.17
N PHE A 47 17.37 -11.52 7.45
CA PHE A 47 16.71 -10.63 8.41
C PHE A 47 16.89 -9.16 8.01
N ILE A 48 18.09 -8.75 7.60
CA ILE A 48 18.35 -7.39 7.10
C ILE A 48 17.58 -7.13 5.81
N ARG A 49 17.52 -8.09 4.86
CA ARG A 49 16.73 -7.92 3.63
C ARG A 49 15.24 -7.83 3.91
N VAL A 50 14.69 -8.71 4.75
CA VAL A 50 13.27 -8.72 5.14
C VAL A 50 12.93 -7.45 5.88
N LEU A 51 13.78 -7.01 6.81
CA LEU A 51 13.63 -5.73 7.50
C LEU A 51 13.60 -4.59 6.49
N LEU A 52 14.57 -4.51 5.57
CA LEU A 52 14.62 -3.46 4.55
C LEU A 52 13.38 -3.49 3.65
N PHE A 53 12.96 -4.69 3.22
CA PHE A 53 11.80 -4.90 2.36
C PHE A 53 10.48 -4.57 3.06
N LEU A 54 10.43 -4.63 4.39
CA LEU A 54 9.29 -4.22 5.21
C LEU A 54 9.31 -2.74 5.58
N LEU A 55 10.49 -2.21 5.89
CA LEU A 55 10.67 -0.81 6.26
C LEU A 55 10.41 0.10 5.06
N LEU A 56 10.77 -0.34 3.86
CA LEU A 56 10.61 0.42 2.61
C LEU A 56 9.15 0.76 2.27
N PRO A 57 8.15 -0.16 2.40
CA PRO A 57 6.74 0.19 2.31
C PRO A 57 6.16 0.77 3.62
N CYS A 58 6.69 0.42 4.80
CA CYS A 58 6.19 0.98 6.07
C CYS A 58 6.50 2.46 6.22
N PHE A 59 7.68 2.92 5.78
CA PHE A 59 8.09 4.32 5.90
C PHE A 59 7.15 5.30 5.18
N PRO A 60 6.79 5.10 3.89
CA PRO A 60 5.81 5.96 3.23
C PRO A 60 4.42 5.82 3.87
N LEU A 61 4.01 4.63 4.32
CA LEU A 61 2.75 4.47 5.06
C LEU A 61 2.73 5.25 6.38
N PHE A 62 3.85 5.29 7.10
CA PHE A 62 3.99 6.04 8.34
C PHE A 62 3.91 7.55 8.09
N ILE A 63 4.61 8.06 7.08
CA ILE A 63 4.50 9.47 6.68
C ILE A 63 3.06 9.79 6.25
N PHE A 64 2.43 8.91 5.48
CA PHE A 64 1.04 9.08 5.06
C PHE A 64 0.07 9.06 6.25
N SER A 65 0.34 8.24 7.26
CA SER A 65 -0.43 8.21 8.51
C SER A 65 -0.32 9.52 9.30
N LEU A 66 0.88 10.09 9.40
CA LEU A 66 1.08 11.41 10.01
C LEU A 66 0.36 12.51 9.23
N LEU A 67 0.43 12.46 7.91
CA LEU A 67 -0.24 13.40 7.02
C LEU A 67 -1.77 13.34 7.21
N THR A 68 -2.34 12.13 7.21
CA THR A 68 -3.78 11.91 7.41
C THR A 68 -4.24 12.24 8.83
N TYR A 69 -3.37 12.11 9.84
CA TYR A 69 -3.68 12.53 11.20
C TYR A 69 -3.84 14.06 11.31
N LYS A 70 -2.91 14.81 10.71
CA LYS A 70 -2.95 16.30 10.66
C LYS A 70 -4.09 16.83 9.79
N MET A 71 -4.63 15.98 8.92
CA MET A 71 -5.74 16.32 8.03
C MET A 71 -7.04 16.57 8.80
N ARG A 72 -7.82 17.57 8.37
CA ARG A 72 -9.17 17.80 8.93
C ARG A 72 -10.10 16.65 8.56
N GLU A 73 -11.02 16.31 9.46
CA GLU A 73 -11.96 15.20 9.32
C GLU A 73 -12.82 15.27 8.04
N GLU A 74 -13.28 16.47 7.65
CA GLU A 74 -14.01 16.70 6.39
C GLU A 74 -13.23 16.21 5.16
N ILE A 75 -11.96 16.59 5.06
CA ILE A 75 -11.12 16.24 3.90
C ILE A 75 -10.76 14.76 3.94
N PHE A 76 -10.51 14.23 5.13
CA PHE A 76 -10.27 12.81 5.34
C PHE A 76 -11.47 11.95 4.92
N ILE A 77 -12.71 12.36 5.25
CA ILE A 77 -13.93 11.64 4.85
C ILE A 77 -14.11 11.65 3.32
N THR A 78 -13.88 12.78 2.66
CA THR A 78 -13.95 12.85 1.20
C THR A 78 -12.88 11.95 0.55
N TRP A 79 -11.64 12.02 1.05
CA TRP A 79 -10.54 11.20 0.55
C TRP A 79 -10.76 9.69 0.77
N ILE A 80 -11.22 9.27 1.95
CA ILE A 80 -11.46 7.85 2.23
C ILE A 80 -12.63 7.30 1.40
N ASN A 81 -13.65 8.11 1.12
CA ASN A 81 -14.74 7.70 0.24
C ASN A 81 -14.27 7.51 -1.20
N PHE A 82 -13.37 8.37 -1.69
CA PHE A 82 -12.70 8.14 -2.98
C PHE A 82 -11.88 6.85 -2.97
N ALA A 83 -11.02 6.67 -1.96
CA ALA A 83 -10.16 5.49 -1.85
C ALA A 83 -10.95 4.17 -1.78
N LYS A 84 -12.10 4.17 -1.09
CA LYS A 84 -13.00 3.01 -0.99
C LYS A 84 -13.48 2.48 -2.33
N TRP A 85 -13.70 3.36 -3.31
CA TRP A 85 -14.11 2.95 -4.66
C TRP A 85 -12.91 2.69 -5.57
N TRP A 86 -11.83 3.45 -5.41
CA TRP A 86 -10.65 3.33 -6.25
C TRP A 86 -9.86 2.03 -6.01
N ILE A 87 -9.77 1.55 -4.76
CA ILE A 87 -9.01 0.34 -4.42
C ILE A 87 -9.63 -0.91 -5.09
N PRO A 88 -10.93 -1.21 -4.96
CA PRO A 88 -11.57 -2.32 -5.67
C PRO A 88 -11.42 -2.20 -7.19
N LEU A 89 -11.53 -0.98 -7.72
CA LEU A 89 -11.35 -0.72 -9.14
C LEU A 89 -9.94 -1.11 -9.59
N THR A 90 -8.92 -0.70 -8.84
CA THR A 90 -7.51 -1.02 -9.13
C THR A 90 -7.25 -2.53 -9.09
N ILE A 91 -7.81 -3.23 -8.11
CA ILE A 91 -7.73 -4.69 -8.00
C ILE A 91 -8.35 -5.33 -9.24
N LEU A 92 -9.55 -4.88 -9.63
CA LEU A 92 -10.26 -5.41 -10.79
C LEU A 92 -9.44 -5.24 -12.08
N PHE A 93 -8.94 -4.05 -12.36
CA PHE A 93 -8.07 -3.81 -13.53
C PHE A 93 -6.78 -4.62 -13.50
N THR A 94 -6.19 -4.83 -12.32
CA THR A 94 -4.96 -5.63 -12.19
C THR A 94 -5.24 -7.13 -12.42
N LEU A 95 -6.41 -7.62 -12.01
CA LEU A 95 -6.82 -9.02 -12.25
C LEU A 95 -7.13 -9.29 -13.72
N PHE A 96 -7.77 -8.34 -14.41
CA PHE A 96 -8.09 -8.46 -15.84
C PHE A 96 -6.90 -8.13 -16.76
N ALA A 97 -5.78 -7.65 -16.22
CA ALA A 97 -4.60 -7.36 -17.01
C ALA A 97 -3.94 -8.66 -17.54
N PRO A 98 -3.58 -8.70 -18.84
CA PRO A 98 -3.01 -9.90 -19.46
C PRO A 98 -1.65 -10.29 -18.83
N GLY A 99 -1.40 -11.60 -18.80
CA GLY A 99 -0.08 -12.15 -18.52
C GLY A 99 0.86 -11.84 -19.69
N SER A 100 2.14 -11.61 -19.39
CA SER A 100 3.15 -11.15 -20.35
C SER A 100 3.38 -12.13 -21.52
N ASP A 101 2.66 -11.95 -22.62
CA ASP A 101 2.93 -12.64 -23.89
C ASP A 101 3.37 -11.63 -24.95
N GLY A 102 4.69 -11.48 -25.10
CA GLY A 102 5.41 -11.08 -26.33
C GLY A 102 4.94 -9.86 -27.14
N SER A 103 4.09 -8.99 -26.60
CA SER A 103 3.42 -7.92 -27.36
C SER A 103 4.23 -6.63 -27.39
N PHE A 104 4.16 -5.92 -28.53
CA PHE A 104 4.87 -4.67 -28.83
C PHE A 104 4.57 -3.52 -27.85
N LEU A 105 3.45 -3.62 -27.11
CA LEU A 105 3.19 -2.87 -25.88
C LEU A 105 3.14 -3.87 -24.73
N PRO A 106 4.19 -3.97 -23.88
CA PRO A 106 4.18 -4.86 -22.74
C PRO A 106 3.27 -4.28 -21.64
N VAL A 107 1.96 -4.39 -21.85
CA VAL A 107 0.94 -4.15 -20.81
C VAL A 107 0.98 -5.35 -19.87
N THR A 108 2.01 -5.36 -19.02
CA THR A 108 2.14 -6.35 -17.96
C THR A 108 1.24 -5.96 -16.79
N LYS A 109 0.87 -6.93 -15.94
CA LYS A 109 0.22 -6.67 -14.64
C LYS A 109 0.98 -5.62 -13.81
N GLY A 110 2.31 -5.59 -13.92
CA GLY A 110 3.16 -4.57 -13.30
C GLY A 110 2.89 -3.16 -13.83
N SER A 111 2.83 -3.00 -15.16
CA SER A 111 2.54 -1.72 -15.81
C SER A 111 1.17 -1.17 -15.41
N VAL A 112 0.13 -2.02 -15.38
CA VAL A 112 -1.23 -1.63 -14.99
C VAL A 112 -1.27 -1.20 -13.51
N SER A 113 -0.63 -1.98 -12.63
CA SER A 113 -0.52 -1.64 -11.20
C SER A 113 0.21 -0.31 -10.99
N PHE A 114 1.29 -0.06 -11.73
CA PHE A 114 2.05 1.17 -11.66
C PHE A 114 1.24 2.39 -12.12
N VAL A 115 0.54 2.29 -13.26
CA VAL A 115 -0.32 3.37 -13.78
C VAL A 115 -1.46 3.67 -12.80
N MET A 116 -2.13 2.65 -12.30
CA MET A 116 -3.22 2.83 -11.33
C MET A 116 -2.75 3.44 -10.01
N SER A 117 -1.58 3.03 -9.52
CA SER A 117 -0.97 3.61 -8.33
C SER A 117 -0.59 5.08 -8.53
N THR A 118 -0.05 5.41 -9.71
CA THR A 118 0.31 6.78 -10.08
C THR A 118 -0.93 7.67 -10.17
N LEU A 119 -1.99 7.20 -10.83
CA LEU A 119 -3.26 7.91 -10.91
C LEU A 119 -3.90 8.09 -9.54
N PHE A 120 -3.87 7.05 -8.69
CA PHE A 120 -4.37 7.14 -7.32
C PHE A 120 -3.64 8.23 -6.53
N ALA A 121 -2.30 8.27 -6.61
CA ALA A 121 -1.48 9.25 -5.93
C ALA A 121 -1.77 10.68 -6.43
N ALA A 122 -1.81 10.88 -7.75
CA ALA A 122 -2.09 12.18 -8.36
C ALA A 122 -3.50 12.69 -7.98
N LEU A 123 -4.53 11.86 -8.12
CA LEU A 123 -5.90 12.22 -7.77
C LEU A 123 -6.06 12.48 -6.27
N SER A 124 -5.42 11.65 -5.43
CA SER A 124 -5.39 11.90 -3.99
C SER A 124 -4.80 13.27 -3.70
N PHE A 125 -3.64 13.60 -4.26
CA PHE A 125 -2.99 14.89 -4.04
C PHE A 125 -3.87 16.07 -4.50
N CYS A 126 -4.50 15.95 -5.67
CA CYS A 126 -5.44 16.95 -6.18
C CYS A 126 -6.63 17.17 -5.23
N ILE A 127 -7.25 16.11 -4.70
CA ILE A 127 -8.36 16.22 -3.74
C ILE A 127 -7.90 16.94 -2.48
N ILE A 128 -6.71 16.59 -1.96
CA ILE A 128 -6.16 17.20 -0.75
C ILE A 128 -5.92 18.69 -0.96
N ILE A 129 -5.26 19.10 -2.05
CA ILE A 129 -4.96 20.50 -2.35
C ILE A 129 -6.23 21.30 -2.62
N ALA A 130 -7.14 20.78 -3.46
CA ALA A 130 -8.36 21.49 -3.85
C ALA A 130 -9.23 21.80 -2.62
N MET A 131 -9.38 20.82 -1.73
CA MET A 131 -10.14 20.98 -0.48
C MET A 131 -9.44 21.93 0.51
N TRP A 132 -8.11 21.98 0.50
CA TRP A 132 -7.35 22.93 1.31
C TRP A 132 -7.53 24.36 0.79
N ALA A 133 -7.41 24.57 -0.52
CA ALA A 133 -7.56 25.87 -1.19
C ALA A 133 -8.98 26.44 -1.13
N GLN A 134 -10.02 25.60 -1.19
CA GLN A 134 -11.41 26.06 -1.03
C GLN A 134 -11.69 26.63 0.37
N LYS A 135 -10.86 26.28 1.35
CA LYS A 135 -11.05 26.69 2.73
C LYS A 135 -10.37 28.01 3.08
N GLU A 136 -9.23 28.35 2.46
CA GLU A 136 -8.64 29.69 2.62
C GLU A 136 -9.55 30.80 2.08
N LYS A 137 -10.48 30.47 1.17
CA LYS A 137 -11.43 31.42 0.59
C LYS A 137 -12.69 31.63 1.43
N LYS A 138 -12.86 30.92 2.56
CA LYS A 138 -14.09 30.89 3.36
C LYS A 138 -13.81 31.25 4.80
#